data_AF-A0A183GE30-F1
#
_entry.id   AF-A0A183GE30-F1
#
_cell.length_a   1.000
_cell.length_b   1.000
_cell.length_c   1.000
_cell.angle_alpha   90.00
_cell.angle_beta   90.00
_cell.angle_gamma   90.00
#
_symmetry.space_group_name_H-M   'P 1'
#
loop_
_entity.id
_entity.type
_entity.pdbx_description
1 polymer ?
#
loop_
_entity_poly.entity_id
_entity_poly.type
_entity_poly.pdbx_seq_one_letter_code
_entity_poly.pdbx_strand_id
1 'polypeptide(L)'
;LSNEAPYLVVNEASISILADVVGLSVSETVDRFRPNIVVRGIPPFLEDTARFMSIDNIRFKVTKKCTRCEMICVNPHTGLKEPQLIIALRNFRQREKVPVCSINSDRIRNFSLVGDKKRAFRNSPKSC
;
A
#
# COMPACT_ATOMS: atom_id res chain seq x y z
N LEU A 1 -8.98 -14.85 -11.51
CA LEU A 1 -8.73 -14.49 -10.10
C LEU A 1 -9.24 -13.06 -9.86
N SER A 2 -10.32 -12.89 -9.09
CA SER A 2 -10.86 -11.55 -8.76
C SER A 2 -10.04 -10.90 -7.64
N ASN A 3 -9.96 -9.57 -7.63
CA ASN A 3 -9.34 -8.83 -6.55
C ASN A 3 -10.31 -8.87 -5.35
N GLU A 4 -9.82 -9.24 -4.16
CA GLU A 4 -10.70 -9.39 -2.99
C GLU A 4 -11.20 -8.04 -2.42
N ALA A 5 -10.59 -6.94 -2.86
CA ALA A 5 -10.97 -5.57 -2.53
C ALA A 5 -10.86 -4.69 -3.79
N PRO A 6 -11.68 -3.63 -3.89
CA PRO A 6 -11.68 -2.72 -5.04
C PRO A 6 -10.43 -1.82 -5.10
N TYR A 7 -9.79 -1.57 -3.95
CA TYR A 7 -8.61 -0.73 -3.84
C TYR A 7 -7.52 -1.44 -3.04
N LEU A 8 -6.30 -1.40 -3.56
CA LEU A 8 -5.09 -1.77 -2.84
C LEU A 8 -4.32 -0.49 -2.48
N VAL A 9 -4.07 -0.34 -1.18
CA VAL A 9 -3.28 0.77 -0.62
C VAL A 9 -1.94 0.20 -0.16
N VAL A 10 -0.85 0.90 -0.49
CA VAL A 10 0.49 0.61 0.05
C VAL A 10 1.11 1.90 0.57
N ASN A 11 1.93 1.78 1.61
CA ASN A 11 2.74 2.88 2.11
C ASN A 11 4.14 2.84 1.49
N GLU A 12 4.61 3.98 0.98
CA GLU A 12 5.95 4.10 0.42
C GLU A 12 7.03 3.72 1.44
N ALA A 13 6.87 4.10 2.73
CA ALA A 13 7.87 3.76 3.75
C ALA A 13 7.99 2.24 3.96
N SER A 14 6.86 1.52 3.96
CA SER A 14 6.85 0.05 4.01
C SER A 14 7.52 -0.56 2.79
N ILE A 15 7.22 -0.01 1.60
CA ILE A 15 7.80 -0.48 0.35
C ILE A 15 9.31 -0.24 0.32
N SER A 16 9.78 0.91 0.80
CA SER A 16 11.22 1.22 0.87
C SER A 16 11.97 0.18 1.70
N ILE A 17 11.45 -0.15 2.89
CA ILE A 17 12.06 -1.17 3.76
C ILE A 17 12.07 -2.53 3.07
N LEU A 18 10.97 -2.91 2.41
CA LEU A 18 10.91 -4.18 1.68
C LEU A 18 11.90 -4.20 0.51
N ALA A 19 11.99 -3.10 -0.25
CA ALA A 19 12.88 -2.94 -1.38
C ALA A 19 14.35 -3.07 -0.95
N ASP A 20 14.73 -2.43 0.16
CA ASP A 20 16.08 -2.52 0.73
C ASP A 20 16.44 -3.96 1.13
N VAL A 21 15.49 -4.70 1.71
CA VAL A 21 15.72 -6.10 2.12
C VAL A 21 15.92 -7.03 0.93
N VAL A 22 15.24 -6.79 -0.19
CA VAL A 22 15.36 -7.64 -1.40
C VAL A 22 16.35 -7.12 -2.42
N GLY A 23 16.95 -5.95 -2.18
CA GLY A 23 17.88 -5.30 -3.12
C GLY A 23 17.22 -4.79 -4.40
N LEU A 24 15.94 -4.40 -4.34
CA LEU A 24 15.20 -3.82 -5.47
C LEU A 24 15.06 -2.31 -5.31
N SER A 25 14.73 -1.62 -6.41
CA SER A 25 14.32 -0.22 -6.33
C SER A 25 12.92 -0.08 -5.71
N VAL A 26 12.64 1.06 -5.08
CA VAL A 26 11.30 1.38 -4.54
C VAL A 26 10.26 1.34 -5.66
N SER A 27 10.54 1.94 -6.82
CA SER A 27 9.64 1.97 -7.97
C SER A 27 9.30 0.58 -8.48
N GLU A 28 10.31 -0.29 -8.65
CA GLU A 28 10.07 -1.67 -9.10
C GLU A 28 9.24 -2.46 -8.09
N THR A 29 9.49 -2.23 -6.80
CA THR A 29 8.71 -2.86 -5.74
C THR A 29 7.26 -2.37 -5.77
N VAL A 30 7.00 -1.06 -5.92
CA VAL A 30 5.65 -0.51 -6.11
C VAL A 30 4.96 -1.19 -7.30
N ASP A 31 5.64 -1.30 -8.44
CA ASP A 31 5.08 -1.89 -9.66
C ASP A 31 4.72 -3.37 -9.50
N ARG A 32 5.48 -4.13 -8.70
CA ARG A 32 5.15 -5.53 -8.36
C ARG A 32 3.90 -5.63 -7.51
N PHE A 33 3.69 -4.73 -6.55
CA PHE A 33 2.49 -4.70 -5.71
C PHE A 33 1.24 -4.25 -6.46
N ARG A 34 1.39 -3.52 -7.58
CA ARG A 34 0.29 -2.96 -8.39
C ARG A 34 -0.78 -2.25 -7.55
N PRO A 35 -0.38 -1.35 -6.63
CA PRO A 35 -1.33 -0.64 -5.80
C PRO A 35 -2.21 0.28 -6.65
N ASN A 36 -3.42 0.54 -6.16
CA ASN A 36 -4.24 1.62 -6.70
C ASN A 36 -3.84 2.95 -6.07
N ILE A 37 -3.38 2.92 -4.83
CA ILE A 37 -3.12 4.10 -4.00
C ILE A 37 -1.78 3.90 -3.28
N VAL A 38 -0.87 4.85 -3.44
CA VAL A 38 0.39 4.91 -2.69
C VAL A 38 0.30 6.06 -1.71
N VAL A 39 0.48 5.76 -0.43
CA VAL A 39 0.44 6.69 0.70
C VAL A 39 1.86 7.02 1.15
N ARG A 40 2.11 8.27 1.55
CA ARG A 40 3.42 8.76 2.00
C ARG A 40 3.31 9.56 3.29
N GLY A 41 4.40 9.67 4.04
CA GLY A 41 4.43 10.49 5.26
C GLY A 41 3.76 9.84 6.47
N ILE A 42 3.51 8.53 6.42
CA ILE A 42 3.07 7.75 7.59
C ILE A 42 4.15 6.72 7.97
N PRO A 43 4.25 6.35 9.26
CA PRO A 43 5.15 5.29 9.70
C PRO A 43 4.98 3.99 8.90
N PRO A 44 6.08 3.24 8.66
CA PRO A 44 6.01 1.99 7.93
C PRO A 44 5.06 0.99 8.60
N PHE A 45 4.34 0.25 7.78
CA PHE A 45 3.35 -0.77 8.14
C PHE A 45 2.11 -0.27 8.90
N LEU A 46 1.92 1.04 9.05
CA LEU A 46 0.74 1.58 9.73
C LEU A 46 -0.57 1.20 9.01
N GLU A 47 -0.53 1.05 7.69
CA GLU A 47 -1.64 0.62 6.85
C GLU A 47 -2.22 -0.75 7.25
N ASP A 48 -1.41 -1.63 7.85
CA ASP A 48 -1.81 -2.97 8.28
C ASP A 48 -2.62 -2.93 9.60
N THR A 49 -2.52 -1.85 10.38
CA THR A 49 -3.19 -1.67 11.68
C THR A 49 -4.37 -0.68 11.62
N ALA A 50 -4.42 0.14 10.58
CA ALA A 50 -5.47 1.14 10.41
C ALA A 50 -6.85 0.48 10.22
N ARG A 51 -7.88 0.99 10.91
CA ARG A 51 -9.29 0.57 10.68
C ARG A 51 -9.97 1.41 9.59
N PHE A 52 -9.60 2.68 9.51
CA PHE A 52 -10.12 3.64 8.57
C PHE A 52 -8.99 4.52 8.04
N MET A 53 -9.04 4.85 6.76
CA MET A 53 -8.17 5.83 6.13
C MET A 53 -9.05 6.89 5.46
N SER A 54 -8.67 8.16 5.54
CA SER A 54 -9.41 9.24 4.86
C SER A 54 -8.47 9.92 3.88
N ILE A 55 -8.81 9.87 2.59
CA ILE A 55 -8.09 10.58 1.54
C ILE A 55 -9.00 11.74 1.15
N ASP A 56 -8.56 12.98 1.41
CA ASP A 56 -9.39 14.17 1.26
C ASP A 56 -10.75 14.04 1.96
N ASN A 57 -11.85 14.11 1.21
CA ASN A 57 -13.22 13.99 1.69
C ASN A 57 -13.78 12.55 1.59
N ILE A 58 -12.98 11.58 1.15
CA ILE A 58 -13.39 10.18 0.97
C ILE A 58 -12.84 9.32 2.11
N ARG A 59 -13.73 8.59 2.78
CA ARG A 59 -13.37 7.65 3.85
C ARG A 59 -13.35 6.23 3.33
N PHE A 60 -12.22 5.55 3.51
CA PHE A 60 -12.00 4.14 3.22
C PHE A 60 -12.01 3.35 4.52
N LYS A 61 -12.67 2.19 4.49
CA LYS A 61 -12.60 1.19 5.56
C LYS A 61 -11.57 0.14 5.15
N VAL A 62 -10.59 -0.11 6.00
CA VAL A 62 -9.63 -1.20 5.80
C VAL A 62 -10.32 -2.49 6.20
N THR A 63 -10.48 -3.41 5.25
CA THR A 63 -11.22 -4.67 5.46
C THR A 63 -10.30 -5.79 5.90
N LYS A 64 -9.19 -5.98 5.19
CA LYS A 64 -8.22 -7.05 5.47
C LYS A 64 -6.85 -6.72 4.88
N LYS A 65 -5.82 -7.37 5.44
CA LYS A 65 -4.48 -7.40 4.86
C LYS A 65 -4.53 -8.14 3.52
N CYS A 66 -3.82 -7.63 2.52
CA CYS A 66 -3.74 -8.27 1.20
C CYS A 66 -2.98 -9.61 1.31
N THR A 67 -3.65 -10.72 0.95
CA THR A 67 -3.10 -12.09 0.94
C THR A 67 -2.65 -12.54 -0.45
N ARG A 68 -2.65 -11.63 -1.44
CA ARG A 68 -2.22 -11.92 -2.81
C ARG A 68 -0.70 -11.95 -2.91
N CYS A 69 -0.12 -13.04 -2.46
CA CYS A 69 1.31 -13.13 -2.24
C CYS A 69 2.09 -13.59 -3.48
N GLU A 70 1.48 -14.32 -4.41
CA GLU A 70 2.24 -14.94 -5.51
C GLU A 70 2.45 -14.01 -6.70
N MET A 71 1.54 -13.06 -6.93
CA MET A 71 1.67 -12.14 -8.06
C MET A 71 2.84 -11.15 -7.90
N ILE A 72 3.17 -10.78 -6.66
CA ILE A 72 4.31 -9.89 -6.38
C ILE A 72 5.66 -10.58 -6.65
N CYS A 73 5.68 -11.91 -6.78
CA CYS A 73 6.88 -12.67 -7.12
C CYS A 73 7.25 -12.56 -8.60
N VAL A 74 6.32 -12.15 -9.48
CA VAL A 74 6.62 -12.08 -10.91
C VAL A 74 7.17 -10.69 -11.22
N ASN A 75 8.39 -10.64 -11.75
CA ASN A 75 8.95 -9.40 -12.28
C ASN A 75 8.14 -8.98 -13.53
N PRO A 76 7.54 -7.77 -13.56
CA PRO A 76 6.68 -7.35 -14.66
C PRO A 76 7.44 -7.10 -15.97
N HIS A 77 8.75 -6.87 -15.93
CA HIS A 77 9.58 -6.60 -17.10
C HIS A 77 10.17 -7.88 -17.69
N THR A 78 10.60 -8.82 -16.85
CA THR A 78 11.28 -10.05 -17.30
C THR A 78 10.39 -11.28 -17.31
N GLY A 79 9.25 -11.26 -16.60
CA GLY A 79 8.37 -12.42 -16.43
C GLY A 79 8.94 -13.51 -15.51
N LEU A 80 10.13 -13.30 -14.94
CA LEU A 80 10.78 -14.26 -14.04
C LEU A 80 10.11 -14.23 -12.65
N LYS A 81 10.04 -15.41 -12.02
CA LYS A 81 9.53 -15.59 -10.66
C LYS A 81 10.66 -15.45 -9.65
N GLU A 82 10.51 -14.50 -8.74
CA GLU A 82 11.44 -14.17 -7.67
C GLU A 82 10.69 -14.19 -6.32
N PRO A 83 10.84 -15.26 -5.52
CA PRO A 83 10.10 -15.41 -4.27
C PRO A 83 10.66 -14.55 -3.12
N GLN A 84 11.72 -13.78 -3.32
CA GLN A 84 12.36 -13.02 -2.25
C GLN A 84 11.40 -12.00 -1.61
N LEU A 85 10.55 -11.36 -2.42
CA LEU A 85 9.63 -10.33 -1.95
C LEU A 85 8.50 -10.90 -1.06
N ILE A 86 7.97 -12.07 -1.41
CA ILE A 86 6.98 -12.76 -0.56
C ILE A 86 7.62 -13.25 0.74
N ILE A 87 8.87 -13.74 0.70
CA ILE A 87 9.60 -14.19 1.89
C ILE A 87 9.85 -13.00 2.83
N ALA A 88 10.34 -11.87 2.31
CA ALA A 88 10.52 -10.64 3.06
C ALA A 88 9.20 -10.18 3.71
N LEU A 89 8.12 -10.08 2.92
CA LEU A 89 6.82 -9.66 3.42
C LEU A 89 6.27 -10.60 4.51
N ARG A 90 6.42 -11.92 4.34
CA ARG A 90 6.06 -12.91 5.36
C ARG A 90 6.87 -12.72 6.63
N ASN A 91 8.19 -12.50 6.52
CA ASN A 91 9.05 -12.28 7.67
C ASN A 91 8.65 -11.02 8.46
N PHE A 92 8.33 -9.91 7.77
CA PHE A 92 7.86 -8.70 8.44
C PHE A 92 6.51 -8.90 9.14
N ARG A 93 5.58 -9.62 8.51
CA ARG A 93 4.25 -9.90 9.08
C ARG A 93 4.29 -10.96 10.20
N GLN A 94 5.19 -11.92 10.14
CA GLN A 94 5.39 -12.91 11.21
C GLN A 94 6.15 -12.33 12.41
N ARG A 95 7.00 -11.33 12.18
CA ARG A 95 7.67 -10.56 13.23
C ARG A 95 6.75 -9.54 13.91
N GLU A 96 5.45 -9.50 13.60
CA GLU A 96 4.46 -8.75 14.38
C GLU A 96 4.23 -9.37 15.78
N LYS A 97 5.27 -9.33 16.63
CA LYS A 97 5.14 -8.85 18.01
C LYS A 97 5.60 -7.39 18.00
N VAL A 98 4.96 -6.52 17.22
CA VAL A 98 5.37 -5.10 17.19
C VAL A 98 4.84 -4.43 18.46
N PRO A 99 5.66 -3.68 19.22
CA PRO A 99 5.15 -2.78 20.23
C PRO A 99 4.20 -1.80 19.55
N VAL A 100 2.95 -1.76 20.01
CA VAL A 100 1.99 -0.72 19.66
C VAL A 100 2.66 0.61 19.99
N CYS A 101 3.06 1.36 18.97
CA CYS A 101 3.24 2.79 19.16
C CYS A 101 1.84 3.34 19.43
N SER A 102 1.58 3.74 20.68
CA SER A 102 0.34 4.37 21.11
C SER A 102 0.15 5.69 20.35
N ILE A 103 -0.35 5.62 19.12
CA ILE A 103 -0.82 6.80 18.41
C ILE A 103 -2.18 7.17 18.98
N ASN A 104 -2.21 8.21 19.81
CA ASN A 104 -3.43 8.78 20.36
C ASN A 104 -4.25 9.37 19.21
N SER A 105 -5.19 8.59 18.66
CA SER A 105 -6.34 9.08 17.86
C SER A 105 -6.02 10.21 16.86
N ASP A 106 -4.89 10.15 16.18
CA ASP A 106 -4.58 11.16 15.19
C ASP A 106 -5.26 10.79 13.88
N ARG A 107 -6.28 11.57 13.56
CA ARG A 107 -6.83 11.69 12.22
C ARG A 107 -5.66 12.13 11.32
N ILE A 108 -4.97 11.18 10.70
CA ILE A 108 -3.84 11.46 9.78
C ILE A 108 -4.39 12.27 8.61
N ARG A 109 -4.21 13.59 8.67
CA ARG A 109 -4.79 14.56 7.73
C ARG A 109 -3.90 14.84 6.52
N ASN A 110 -2.61 14.48 6.58
CA ASN A 110 -1.62 14.93 5.60
C ASN A 110 -0.75 13.77 5.11
N PHE A 111 -1.23 13.02 4.10
CA PHE A 111 -0.37 12.16 3.30
C PHE A 111 -0.49 12.55 1.83
N SER A 112 0.63 12.59 1.13
CA SER A 112 0.67 12.91 -0.30
C SER A 112 0.48 11.61 -1.11
N LEU A 113 -0.45 11.63 -2.05
CA LEU A 113 -0.57 10.58 -3.06
C LEU A 113 0.52 10.78 -4.12
N VAL A 114 1.30 9.73 -4.42
CA VAL A 114 2.14 9.73 -5.64
C VAL A 114 1.64 8.63 -6.56
N GLY A 115 1.21 9.05 -7.74
CA GLY A 115 0.53 8.19 -8.70
C GLY A 115 -0.78 8.81 -9.16
N ASP A 116 -0.75 10.08 -9.53
CA ASP A 116 -1.81 10.76 -10.25
C ASP A 116 -1.90 10.16 -11.68
N LYS A 117 -2.43 8.93 -11.82
CA LYS A 117 -3.30 8.70 -12.98
C LYS A 117 -4.59 9.44 -12.66
N LYS A 118 -4.55 10.77 -12.84
CA LYS A 118 -5.73 11.64 -12.86
C LYS A 118 -6.66 11.13 -13.96
N ARG A 119 -7.47 10.11 -13.67
CA ARG A 119 -8.76 10.02 -14.32
C ARG A 119 -9.60 11.07 -13.62
N ALA A 120 -9.49 12.30 -14.14
CA ALA A 120 -10.33 13.40 -13.76
C ALA A 120 -11.78 12.95 -13.88
N PHE A 121 -12.41 12.61 -12.76
CA PHE A 121 -13.86 12.67 -12.69
C PHE A 121 -14.19 14.16 -12.76
N ARG A 122 -14.42 14.63 -13.99
CA ARG A 122 -15.07 15.91 -14.25
C ARG A 122 -16.37 15.91 -13.44
N ASN A 123 -16.37 16.62 -12.32
CA ASN A 123 -17.61 17.06 -11.71
C ASN A 123 -18.24 18.04 -12.69
N SER A 124 -19.29 17.61 -13.39
CA SER A 124 -20.25 18.56 -13.96
C SER A 124 -20.83 19.37 -12.79
N PRO A 125 -20.89 20.72 -12.88
CA PRO A 125 -21.45 21.53 -11.81
C PRO A 125 -22.93 21.15 -11.66
N LYS A 126 -23.35 20.82 -10.44
CA LYS A 126 -24.76 20.89 -10.08
C LYS A 126 -25.11 22.37 -10.02
N SER A 127 -25.74 22.88 -11.06
CA SER A 127 -26.52 24.12 -10.99
C SER A 127 -27.75 23.88 -10.12
N CYS A 128 -28.11 24.93 -9.38
CA CYS A 128 -29.23 25.02 -8.46
C CYS A 128 -30.58 24.70 -9.12
#